data_AF-A0A6A2X8Q2-F1
#
_entry.id   AF-A0A6A2X8Q2-F1
#
_cell.length_a   1.000
_cell.length_b   1.000
_cell.length_c   1.000
_cell.angle_alpha   90.00
_cell.angle_beta   90.00
_cell.angle_gamma   90.00
#
_symmetry.space_group_name_H-M   'P 1'
#
loop_
_entity.id
_entity.type
_entity.pdbx_description
1 polymer ?
#
loop_
_entity_poly.entity_id
_entity_poly.type
_entity_poly.pdbx_seq_one_letter_code
_entity_poly.pdbx_strand_id
1 'polypeptide(L)'
;MGDYGYSIEHILMVDIIPDPAVRSAMNEINAARRLKLASVYKGEAEKIIQVKREEDEAESESKYLGGVGVARQRQAITDGLRDNILDFSHKVEGTSGKEVMDLIMITQYFYTIKDLDNSSKNTTVFIPHGPGHVRDISEQIRNGLMEASSAQLNFG
;
A
#
# COMPACT_ATOMS: atom_id res chain seq x y z
N MET A 1 -17.33 -70.50 -34.16
CA MET A 1 -16.85 -71.01 -35.46
C MET A 1 -15.36 -71.24 -35.34
N GLY A 2 -14.96 -72.49 -35.10
CA GLY A 2 -13.59 -72.90 -34.83
C GLY A 2 -13.28 -74.18 -35.59
N ASP A 3 -13.42 -74.15 -36.92
CA ASP A 3 -13.12 -75.30 -37.78
C ASP A 3 -11.76 -75.19 -38.50
N TYR A 4 -11.01 -74.09 -38.31
CA TYR A 4 -9.59 -73.98 -38.71
C TYR A 4 -8.81 -73.12 -37.69
N GLY A 5 -7.65 -73.62 -37.23
CA GLY A 5 -6.96 -73.21 -36.00
C GLY A 5 -6.23 -71.86 -36.01
N TYR A 6 -6.95 -70.74 -36.07
CA TYR A 6 -6.41 -69.41 -35.76
C TYR A 6 -7.38 -68.61 -34.88
N SER A 7 -6.85 -67.91 -33.87
CA SER A 7 -7.60 -67.01 -32.99
C SER A 7 -7.09 -65.58 -33.20
N ILE A 8 -7.96 -64.67 -33.62
CA ILE A 8 -7.62 -63.25 -33.80
C ILE A 8 -7.73 -62.56 -32.44
N GLU A 9 -6.59 -62.18 -31.85
CA GLU A 9 -6.55 -61.56 -30.51
C GLU A 9 -6.84 -60.06 -30.59
N HIS A 10 -6.26 -59.36 -31.57
CA HIS A 10 -6.46 -57.93 -31.80
C HIS A 10 -6.47 -57.63 -33.30
N ILE A 11 -7.36 -56.73 -33.72
CA ILE A 11 -7.38 -56.15 -35.07
C ILE A 11 -6.96 -54.70 -34.94
N LEU A 12 -5.81 -54.34 -35.51
CA LEU A 12 -5.37 -52.96 -35.60
C LEU A 12 -5.95 -52.34 -36.87
N MET A 13 -6.80 -51.33 -36.72
CA MET A 13 -7.28 -50.56 -37.85
C MET A 13 -6.18 -49.58 -38.29
N VAL A 14 -5.71 -49.75 -39.52
CA VAL A 14 -4.56 -48.99 -40.04
C VAL A 14 -4.98 -47.59 -40.51
N ASP A 15 -6.13 -47.47 -41.18
CA ASP A 15 -6.64 -46.18 -41.65
C ASP A 15 -8.17 -46.18 -41.83
N ILE A 16 -8.79 -45.04 -41.50
CA ILE A 16 -10.17 -44.71 -41.86
C ILE A 16 -10.12 -43.43 -42.70
N ILE A 17 -10.58 -43.52 -43.94
CA ILE A 17 -10.63 -42.38 -44.85
C ILE A 17 -12.09 -41.92 -44.93
N PRO A 18 -12.51 -40.91 -44.16
CA PRO A 18 -13.83 -40.32 -44.32
C PRO A 18 -13.88 -39.53 -45.62
N ASP A 19 -15.11 -39.30 -46.11
CA ASP A 19 -15.37 -38.48 -47.27
C ASP A 19 -14.69 -37.10 -47.13
N PRO A 20 -14.04 -36.57 -48.20
CA PRO A 20 -13.35 -35.28 -48.16
C PRO A 20 -14.23 -34.12 -47.65
N ALA A 21 -15.53 -34.10 -47.97
CA ALA A 21 -16.45 -33.07 -47.50
C ALA A 21 -16.64 -33.15 -45.98
N VAL A 22 -16.78 -34.37 -45.44
CA VAL A 22 -16.91 -34.60 -43.99
C VAL A 22 -15.63 -34.19 -43.26
N ARG A 23 -14.46 -34.52 -43.81
CA ARG A 23 -13.18 -34.12 -43.23
C ARG A 23 -13.01 -32.60 -43.16
N SER A 24 -13.36 -31.90 -44.23
CA SER A 24 -13.29 -30.45 -44.29
C SER A 24 -14.25 -29.80 -43.27
N ALA A 25 -15.50 -30.25 -43.22
CA ALA A 25 -16.49 -29.77 -42.26
C ALA A 25 -16.06 -30.04 -40.80
N MET A 26 -15.51 -31.22 -40.51
CA MET A 26 -15.02 -31.55 -39.17
C MET A 26 -13.83 -30.67 -38.77
N ASN A 27 -12.91 -30.38 -39.68
CA ASN A 27 -11.78 -29.50 -39.42
C ASN A 27 -12.24 -28.06 -39.16
N GLU A 28 -13.20 -27.56 -39.94
CA GLU A 28 -13.75 -26.23 -39.75
C GLU A 28 -14.49 -26.09 -38.41
N ILE A 29 -15.28 -27.09 -38.02
CA ILE A 29 -15.95 -27.13 -36.70
C ILE A 29 -14.92 -27.10 -35.56
N ASN A 30 -13.85 -27.88 -35.68
CA ASN A 30 -12.81 -27.93 -34.67
C ASN A 30 -12.01 -26.63 -34.60
N ALA A 31 -11.71 -26.02 -35.75
CA ALA A 31 -11.06 -24.72 -35.82
C ALA A 31 -11.95 -23.63 -35.19
N ALA A 32 -13.23 -23.57 -35.54
CA ALA A 32 -14.19 -22.63 -34.98
C ALA A 32 -14.36 -22.82 -33.46
N ARG A 33 -14.41 -24.07 -32.97
CA ARG A 33 -14.48 -24.37 -31.53
C ARG A 33 -13.23 -23.91 -30.79
N ARG A 34 -12.04 -24.14 -31.36
CA ARG A 34 -10.76 -23.64 -30.79
C ARG A 34 -10.70 -22.12 -30.79
N LEU A 35 -11.11 -21.47 -31.87
CA LEU A 35 -11.13 -20.02 -31.97
C LEU A 35 -12.11 -19.42 -30.96
N LYS A 36 -13.32 -19.96 -30.82
CA LYS A 36 -14.29 -19.52 -29.82
C LYS A 36 -13.72 -19.58 -28.41
N LEU A 37 -13.08 -20.70 -28.05
CA LEU A 37 -12.46 -20.89 -26.74
C LEU A 37 -11.29 -19.92 -26.53
N ALA A 38 -10.45 -19.69 -27.54
CA ALA A 38 -9.39 -18.68 -27.49
C ALA A 38 -9.94 -17.24 -27.33
N SER A 39 -11.04 -16.90 -28.02
CA SER A 39 -11.69 -15.59 -27.90
C SER A 39 -12.28 -15.35 -26.52
N VAL A 40 -12.88 -16.37 -25.90
CA VAL A 40 -13.39 -16.29 -24.52
C VAL A 40 -12.25 -16.02 -23.55
N TYR A 41 -11.16 -16.79 -23.62
CA TYR A 41 -10.01 -16.56 -22.74
C TYR A 41 -9.35 -15.20 -22.97
N LYS A 42 -9.30 -14.73 -24.22
CA LYS A 42 -8.77 -13.40 -24.53
C LYS A 42 -9.63 -12.30 -23.92
N GLY A 43 -10.95 -12.39 -24.03
CA GLY A 43 -11.87 -11.42 -23.43
C GLY A 43 -11.83 -11.41 -21.90
N GLU A 44 -11.72 -12.58 -21.27
CA GLU A 44 -11.52 -12.69 -19.82
C GLU A 44 -10.18 -12.09 -19.38
N ALA A 45 -9.10 -12.34 -20.13
CA ALA A 45 -7.80 -11.76 -19.84
C ALA A 45 -7.79 -10.23 -19.98
N GLU A 46 -8.41 -9.70 -21.04
CA GLU A 46 -8.54 -8.24 -21.25
C GLU A 46 -9.31 -7.58 -20.11
N LYS A 47 -10.42 -8.20 -19.65
CA LYS A 47 -11.17 -7.72 -18.48
C LYS A 47 -10.30 -7.67 -17.22
N ILE A 48 -9.53 -8.73 -16.96
CA ILE A 48 -8.64 -8.78 -15.78
C ILE A 48 -7.56 -7.70 -15.86
N ILE A 49 -6.95 -7.50 -17.03
CA ILE A 49 -5.92 -6.46 -17.24
C ILE A 49 -6.52 -5.07 -16.99
N GLN A 50 -7.73 -4.81 -17.50
CA GLN A 50 -8.38 -3.52 -17.34
C GLN A 50 -8.72 -3.24 -15.87
N VAL A 51 -9.34 -4.20 -15.16
CA VAL A 51 -9.68 -4.03 -13.74
C VAL A 51 -8.43 -3.79 -12.90
N LYS A 52 -7.36 -4.57 -13.10
CA LYS A 52 -6.10 -4.37 -12.36
C LYS A 52 -5.50 -2.99 -12.61
N ARG A 53 -5.55 -2.53 -13.86
CA ARG A 53 -5.04 -1.19 -14.19
C ARG A 53 -5.85 -0.09 -13.49
N GLU A 54 -7.18 -0.19 -13.48
CA GLU A 54 -8.05 0.76 -12.78
C GLU A 54 -7.84 0.71 -11.26
N GLU A 55 -7.67 -0.47 -10.68
CA GLU A 55 -7.34 -0.66 -9.26
C GLU A 55 -5.96 -0.05 -8.90
N ASP A 56 -4.92 -0.30 -9.70
CA ASP A 56 -3.57 0.24 -9.49
C ASP A 56 -3.54 1.77 -9.61
N GLU A 57 -4.24 2.33 -10.62
CA GLU A 57 -4.38 3.77 -10.81
C GLU A 57 -5.13 4.41 -9.61
N ALA A 58 -6.22 3.81 -9.15
CA ALA A 58 -6.99 4.29 -8.00
C ALA A 58 -6.21 4.20 -6.68
N GLU A 59 -5.46 3.12 -6.45
CA GLU A 59 -4.64 2.96 -5.25
C GLU A 59 -3.50 4.00 -5.22
N SER A 60 -2.86 4.22 -6.37
CA SER A 60 -1.81 5.24 -6.52
C SER A 60 -2.35 6.65 -6.26
N GLU A 61 -3.50 6.99 -6.86
CA GLU A 61 -4.14 8.29 -6.68
C GLU A 61 -4.60 8.51 -5.23
N SER A 62 -5.16 7.48 -4.58
CA SER A 62 -5.54 7.53 -3.17
C SER A 62 -4.34 7.78 -2.25
N LYS A 63 -3.22 7.08 -2.47
CA LYS A 63 -1.97 7.30 -1.70
C LYS A 63 -1.41 8.70 -1.94
N TYR A 64 -1.44 9.17 -3.19
CA TYR A 64 -0.99 10.51 -3.54
C TYR A 64 -1.84 11.59 -2.86
N LEU A 65 -3.17 11.51 -2.97
CA LEU A 65 -4.10 12.43 -2.33
C LEU A 65 -3.98 12.39 -0.80
N GLY A 66 -3.78 11.20 -0.21
CA GLY A 66 -3.50 11.05 1.21
C GLY A 66 -2.22 11.78 1.63
N GLY A 67 -1.14 11.62 0.87
CA GLY A 67 0.13 12.31 1.11
C GLY A 67 0.01 13.83 1.00
N VAL A 68 -0.67 14.31 -0.05
CA VAL A 68 -0.94 15.75 -0.25
C VAL A 68 -1.79 16.32 0.89
N GLY A 69 -2.81 15.58 1.35
CA GLY A 69 -3.66 15.95 2.48
C GLY A 69 -2.87 16.11 3.77
N VAL A 70 -2.01 15.14 4.10
CA VAL A 70 -1.15 15.19 5.29
C VAL A 70 -0.14 16.34 5.21
N ALA A 71 0.47 16.58 4.05
CA ALA A 71 1.40 17.69 3.86
C ALA A 71 0.70 19.05 4.05
N ARG A 72 -0.49 19.22 3.46
CA ARG A 72 -1.28 20.44 3.59
C ARG A 72 -1.78 20.64 5.02
N GLN A 73 -2.17 19.57 5.72
CA GLN A 73 -2.53 19.61 7.14
C GLN A 73 -1.33 20.08 7.97
N ARG A 74 -0.13 19.51 7.76
CA ARG A 74 1.08 19.91 8.48
C ARG A 74 1.41 21.38 8.25
N GLN A 75 1.30 21.86 7.02
CA GLN A 75 1.50 23.27 6.70
C GLN A 75 0.52 24.17 7.45
N ALA A 76 -0.77 23.85 7.41
CA ALA A 76 -1.79 24.61 8.14
C ALA A 76 -1.56 24.62 9.67
N ILE A 77 -1.08 23.50 10.23
CA ILE A 77 -0.70 23.42 11.66
C ILE A 77 0.50 24.33 11.95
N THR A 78 1.56 24.27 11.13
CA THR A 78 2.77 25.09 11.32
C THR A 78 2.47 26.58 11.20
N ASP A 79 1.70 26.97 10.18
CA ASP A 79 1.28 28.35 9.97
C ASP A 79 0.41 28.84 11.13
N GLY A 80 -0.56 28.03 11.57
CA GLY A 80 -1.38 28.34 12.75
C GLY A 80 -0.56 28.44 14.03
N LEU A 81 0.46 27.59 14.23
CA LEU A 81 1.33 27.66 15.41
C LEU A 81 2.17 28.94 15.41
N ARG A 82 2.67 29.34 14.23
CA ARG A 82 3.43 30.58 14.04
C ARG A 82 2.57 31.80 14.37
N ASP A 83 1.35 31.86 13.85
CA ASP A 83 0.43 32.96 14.11
C ASP A 83 0.08 33.03 15.60
N ASN A 84 -0.17 31.88 16.25
CA ASN A 84 -0.38 31.82 17.69
C ASN A 84 0.83 32.33 18.48
N ILE A 85 2.06 32.00 18.10
CA ILE A 85 3.28 32.49 18.78
C ILE A 85 3.43 34.01 18.62
N LEU A 86 3.19 34.55 17.42
CA LEU A 86 3.24 35.99 17.17
C LEU A 86 2.19 36.74 18.00
N ASP A 87 0.95 36.26 18.00
CA ASP A 87 -0.15 36.84 18.78
C ASP A 87 0.12 36.82 20.29
N PHE A 88 0.72 35.74 20.81
CA PHE A 88 1.04 35.61 22.22
C PHE A 88 2.19 36.53 22.64
N SER A 89 3.22 36.63 21.78
CA SER A 89 4.36 37.54 21.99
C SER A 89 3.96 39.01 21.98
N HIS A 90 2.92 39.39 21.23
CA HIS A 90 2.41 40.76 21.20
C HIS A 90 1.48 41.11 22.38
N LYS A 91 0.80 40.11 22.98
CA LYS A 91 -0.16 40.34 24.07
C LYS A 91 0.46 40.27 25.47
N VAL A 92 1.61 39.63 25.63
CA VAL A 92 2.28 39.46 26.92
C VAL A 92 3.69 40.04 26.84
N GLU A 93 3.89 41.19 27.47
CA GLU A 93 5.20 41.85 27.50
C GLU A 93 6.22 41.00 28.28
N GLY A 94 7.36 40.71 27.65
CA GLY A 94 8.51 40.05 28.30
C GLY A 94 8.67 38.56 28.02
N THR A 95 7.76 37.92 27.28
CA THR A 95 7.91 36.49 26.93
C THR A 95 8.67 36.31 25.62
N SER A 96 9.71 35.48 25.63
CA SER A 96 10.44 35.12 24.40
C SER A 96 9.67 34.05 23.64
N GLY A 97 9.69 34.08 22.30
CA GLY A 97 9.09 33.01 21.47
C GLY A 97 9.60 31.59 21.83
N LYS A 98 10.78 31.50 22.45
CA LYS A 98 11.33 30.26 23.02
C LYS A 98 10.50 29.74 24.21
N GLU A 99 10.07 30.61 25.12
CA GLU A 99 9.29 30.23 26.31
C GLU A 99 7.88 29.79 25.92
N VAL A 100 7.29 30.41 24.89
CA VAL A 100 6.01 29.98 24.31
C VAL A 100 6.14 28.59 23.68
N MET A 101 7.23 28.34 22.96
CA MET A 101 7.52 27.02 22.40
C MET A 101 7.68 25.95 23.48
N ASP A 102 8.38 26.27 24.57
CA ASP A 102 8.57 25.36 25.71
C ASP A 102 7.22 25.01 26.38
N LEU A 103 6.32 25.99 26.55
CA LEU A 103 4.95 25.77 27.06
C LEU A 103 4.11 24.90 26.11
N ILE A 104 4.20 25.14 24.79
CA ILE A 104 3.53 24.32 23.77
C ILE A 104 4.05 22.87 23.80
N MET A 105 5.35 22.66 23.97
CA MET A 105 5.93 21.31 24.08
C MET A 105 5.42 20.58 25.33
N ILE A 106 5.33 21.27 26.47
CA ILE A 106 4.80 20.70 27.71
C ILE A 106 3.32 20.34 27.57
N THR A 107 2.51 21.22 26.96
CA THR A 107 1.09 20.93 26.72
C THR A 107 0.89 19.78 25.74
N GLN A 108 1.69 19.71 24.67
CA GLN A 108 1.66 18.60 23.72
C GLN A 108 2.05 17.27 24.39
N TYR A 109 3.05 17.28 25.28
CA TYR A 109 3.42 16.11 26.09
C TYR A 109 2.27 15.61 26.97
N PHE A 110 1.50 16.51 27.58
CA PHE A 110 0.31 16.10 28.35
C PHE A 110 -0.85 15.63 27.47
N TYR A 111 -1.05 16.24 26.29
CA TYR A 111 -2.06 15.78 25.34
C TYR A 111 -1.74 14.40 24.77
N THR A 112 -0.47 14.10 24.47
CA THR A 112 -0.10 12.74 24.02
C THR A 112 -0.31 11.70 25.12
N ILE A 113 -0.03 12.04 26.38
CA ILE A 113 -0.34 11.16 27.52
C ILE A 113 -1.85 10.95 27.65
N LYS A 114 -2.66 12.00 27.50
CA LYS A 114 -4.12 11.92 27.55
C LYS A 114 -4.71 11.09 26.41
N ASP A 115 -4.20 11.24 25.19
CA ASP A 115 -4.66 10.44 24.04
C ASP A 115 -4.25 8.98 24.17
N LEU A 116 -3.06 8.71 24.73
CA LEU A 116 -2.61 7.37 25.06
C LEU A 116 -3.49 6.72 26.14
N ASP A 117 -3.90 7.47 27.15
CA ASP A 117 -4.83 7.01 28.21
C ASP A 117 -6.25 6.72 27.65
N ASN A 118 -6.75 7.57 26.75
CA ASN A 118 -8.04 7.38 26.08
C ASN A 118 -8.05 6.19 25.12
N SER A 119 -6.89 5.80 24.57
CA SER A 119 -6.75 4.59 23.77
C SER A 119 -6.74 3.35 24.67
N SER A 120 -7.93 2.92 25.10
CA SER A 120 -8.22 1.88 26.12
C SER A 120 -7.66 0.46 25.86
N LYS A 121 -6.72 0.28 24.93
CA LYS A 121 -6.08 -1.00 24.61
C LYS A 121 -4.83 -1.20 25.48
N ASN A 122 -5.03 -1.69 26.71
CA ASN A 122 -4.07 -2.39 27.58
C ASN A 122 -2.57 -2.31 27.20
N THR A 123 -1.98 -1.11 27.23
CA THR A 123 -0.54 -0.95 27.07
C THR A 123 -0.01 -0.20 28.28
N THR A 124 0.61 -0.92 29.22
CA THR A 124 1.32 -0.30 30.34
C THR A 124 2.58 0.37 29.80
N VAL A 125 2.53 1.68 29.56
CA VAL A 125 3.68 2.46 29.11
C VAL A 125 4.37 3.06 30.33
N PHE A 126 5.58 2.59 30.62
CA PHE A 126 6.42 3.16 31.68
C PHE A 126 7.04 4.47 31.17
N ILE A 127 6.54 5.61 31.65
CA ILE A 127 7.08 6.93 31.34
C ILE A 127 7.98 7.37 32.49
N PRO A 128 9.31 7.48 32.29
CA PRO A 128 10.20 8.01 33.32
C PRO A 128 9.91 9.52 33.51
N HIS A 129 9.20 9.86 34.58
CA HIS A 129 8.84 11.24 34.91
C HIS A 129 9.78 11.75 36.02
N GLY A 130 10.90 12.35 35.61
CA GLY A 130 11.75 13.13 36.50
C GLY A 130 11.97 14.53 35.92
N PRO A 131 12.09 15.59 36.73
CA PRO A 131 12.26 16.96 36.25
C PRO A 131 13.46 17.17 35.29
N GLY A 132 14.49 16.32 35.34
CA GLY A 132 15.61 16.33 34.41
C GLY A 132 15.33 15.67 33.04
N HIS A 133 14.32 14.80 32.95
CA HIS A 133 14.11 13.95 31.78
C HIS A 133 13.53 14.71 30.58
N VAL A 134 12.81 15.82 30.79
CA VAL A 134 12.29 16.64 29.67
C VAL A 134 13.45 17.28 28.90
N ARG A 135 14.49 17.74 29.61
CA ARG A 135 15.71 18.27 28.99
C ARG A 135 16.48 17.16 28.27
N ASP A 136 16.61 16.00 28.90
CA ASP A 136 17.31 14.85 28.31
C ASP A 136 16.58 14.31 27.07
N ILE A 137 15.25 14.26 27.06
CA ILE A 137 14.44 13.89 25.89
C ILE A 137 14.66 14.91 24.77
N SER A 138 14.67 16.22 25.08
CA SER A 138 14.90 17.26 24.07
C SER A 138 16.31 17.19 23.46
N GLU A 139 17.33 16.85 24.26
CA GLU A 139 18.71 16.61 23.78
C GLU A 139 18.82 15.33 22.95
N GLN A 140 18.18 14.24 23.37
CA GLN A 140 18.19 12.98 22.63
C GLN A 140 17.48 13.09 21.28
N ILE A 141 16.33 13.78 21.21
CA ILE A 141 15.62 14.03 19.94
C ILE A 141 16.49 14.88 19.01
N ARG A 142 17.15 15.92 19.53
CA ARG A 142 18.04 16.78 18.73
C ARG A 142 19.25 16.02 18.20
N ASN A 143 19.89 15.22 19.04
CA ASN A 143 21.06 14.43 18.65
C ASN A 143 20.68 13.34 17.64
N GLY A 144 19.55 12.65 17.83
CA GLY A 144 19.06 11.66 16.88
C GLY A 144 18.71 12.25 15.51
N LEU A 145 18.17 13.47 15.46
CA LEU A 145 17.93 14.19 14.19
C LEU A 145 19.23 14.62 13.51
N MET A 146 20.23 15.11 14.28
CA MET A 146 21.55 15.45 13.74
C MET A 146 22.30 14.24 13.20
N GLU A 147 22.22 13.10 13.89
CA GLU A 147 22.86 11.85 13.49
C GLU A 147 22.15 11.20 12.28
N ALA A 148 20.82 11.30 12.19
CA ALA A 148 20.10 10.91 10.99
C ALA A 148 20.46 11.78 9.77
N SER A 149 20.64 13.10 9.98
CA SER A 149 21.06 14.02 8.93
C SER A 149 22.50 13.81 8.47
N SER A 150 23.41 13.38 9.35
CA SER A 150 24.79 13.05 8.98
C SER A 150 24.90 11.68 8.30
N ALA A 151 24.06 10.71 8.69
CA ALA A 151 23.97 9.41 8.02
C ALA A 151 23.48 9.51 6.56
N GLN A 152 22.62 10.49 6.25
CA GLN A 152 22.17 10.75 4.87
C GLN A 152 23.26 11.30 3.94
N LEU A 153 24.32 11.92 4.47
CA LEU A 153 25.43 12.46 3.66
C LEU A 153 26.49 11.41 3.27
N ASN A 154 26.46 10.21 3.86
CA ASN A 154 27.43 9.14 3.62
C ASN A 154 26.95 8.07 2.61
N PHE A 155 25.79 8.24 1.99
CA PHE A 155 25.27 7.38 0.92
C PHE A 155 25.06 8.16 -0.40
N GLY A 156 26.03 8.99 -0.76
CA GLY A 156 26.15 9.65 -2.07
C GLY A 156 27.38 9.17 -2.82
#